data_AF-A0A1Q3BIL0-F1
#
_entry.id   AF-A0A1Q3BIL0-F1
#
_cell.length_a   1.000
_cell.length_b   1.000
_cell.length_c   1.000
_cell.angle_alpha   90.00
_cell.angle_beta   90.00
_cell.angle_gamma   90.00
#
_symmetry.space_group_name_H-M   'P 1'
#
loop_
_entity.id
_entity.type
_entity.pdbx_description
1 polymer ?
#
loop_
_entity_poly.entity_id
_entity_poly.type
_entity_poly.pdbx_seq_one_letter_code
_entity_poly.pdbx_strand_id
1 'polypeptide(L)'
;AKKGKKGGGKVGGASTMSLSIERLVAAYEARTTVKSDADKAYSIGACMELLKVMPGVPPGGELWCFATRLFMNRNKREMFLALNDDLRLVWLNNEKLTEGNI
;
A
#
# COMPACT_ATOMS: atom_id res chain seq x y z
N ALA A 1 -46.89 -32.52 -40.78
CA ALA A 1 -45.83 -31.52 -40.98
C ALA A 1 -45.02 -31.37 -39.69
N LYS A 2 -43.73 -31.72 -39.68
CA LYS A 2 -42.86 -31.63 -38.49
C LYS A 2 -42.09 -30.30 -38.51
N LYS A 3 -42.34 -29.44 -37.51
CA LYS A 3 -41.58 -28.21 -37.24
C LYS A 3 -40.32 -28.58 -36.44
N GLY A 4 -39.17 -28.65 -37.12
CA GLY A 4 -37.86 -28.91 -36.51
C GLY A 4 -37.24 -27.64 -35.92
N LYS A 5 -37.02 -27.67 -34.60
CA LYS A 5 -36.50 -26.61 -33.73
C LYS A 5 -35.03 -26.28 -34.05
N LYS A 6 -34.70 -25.00 -34.28
CA LYS A 6 -33.33 -24.48 -34.49
C LYS A 6 -32.43 -24.86 -33.31
N GLY A 7 -31.40 -25.64 -33.60
CA GLY A 7 -30.37 -26.08 -32.65
C GLY A 7 -29.53 -24.92 -32.14
N GLY A 8 -29.20 -25.00 -30.84
CA GLY A 8 -28.60 -23.95 -30.04
C GLY A 8 -27.24 -23.49 -30.55
N GLY A 9 -27.01 -22.18 -30.41
CA GLY A 9 -25.75 -21.52 -30.73
C GLY A 9 -24.61 -22.15 -29.95
N LYS A 10 -23.68 -22.76 -30.67
CA LYS A 10 -22.36 -23.13 -30.17
C LYS A 10 -21.62 -21.83 -29.86
N VAL A 11 -21.64 -21.38 -28.61
CA VAL A 11 -20.78 -20.27 -28.16
C VAL A 11 -19.35 -20.71 -28.47
N GLY A 12 -18.76 -20.09 -29.50
CA GLY A 12 -17.44 -20.48 -29.99
C GLY A 12 -16.40 -20.25 -28.89
N GLY A 13 -15.54 -21.25 -28.63
CA GLY A 13 -14.54 -21.20 -27.57
C GLY A 13 -13.61 -19.98 -27.60
N ALA A 14 -13.45 -19.35 -28.76
CA ALA A 14 -12.77 -18.05 -28.89
C ALA A 14 -13.44 -16.95 -28.05
N SER A 15 -14.77 -16.90 -28.01
CA SER A 15 -15.56 -15.94 -27.23
C SER A 15 -15.36 -16.14 -25.72
N THR A 16 -15.25 -17.39 -25.27
CA THR A 16 -14.99 -17.72 -23.87
C THR A 16 -13.57 -17.36 -23.45
N MET A 17 -12.59 -17.54 -24.34
CA MET A 17 -11.20 -17.12 -24.11
C MET A 17 -11.08 -15.59 -24.04
N SER A 18 -11.71 -14.85 -24.95
CA SER A 18 -11.72 -13.37 -24.92
C SER A 18 -12.27 -12.84 -23.59
N LEU A 19 -13.41 -13.37 -23.13
CA LEU A 19 -13.99 -13.00 -21.83
C LEU A 19 -13.07 -13.32 -20.65
N SER A 20 -12.30 -14.40 -20.74
CA SER A 20 -11.37 -14.79 -19.67
C SER A 20 -10.17 -13.84 -19.60
N ILE A 21 -9.69 -13.38 -20.76
CA ILE A 21 -8.61 -12.38 -20.85
C ILE A 21 -9.10 -11.03 -20.31
N GLU A 22 -10.30 -10.58 -20.70
CA GLU A 22 -10.89 -9.33 -20.20
C GLU A 22 -11.02 -9.34 -18.67
N ARG A 23 -11.48 -10.46 -18.08
CA ARG A 23 -11.54 -10.63 -16.63
C ARG A 23 -10.18 -10.57 -15.96
N LEU A 24 -9.15 -11.14 -16.60
CA LEU A 24 -7.78 -11.11 -16.07
C LEU A 24 -7.19 -9.70 -16.12
N VAL A 25 -7.44 -8.95 -17.20
CA VAL A 25 -7.05 -7.54 -17.32
C VAL A 25 -7.75 -6.71 -16.24
N ALA A 26 -9.06 -6.83 -16.11
CA ALA A 26 -9.82 -6.10 -15.09
C ALA A 26 -9.34 -6.43 -13.66
N ALA A 27 -9.05 -7.71 -13.36
CA ALA A 27 -8.51 -8.12 -12.06
C ALA A 27 -7.10 -7.58 -11.82
N TYR A 28 -6.26 -7.52 -12.85
CA TYR A 28 -4.93 -6.93 -12.77
C TYR A 28 -5.01 -5.42 -12.54
N GLU A 29 -5.81 -4.71 -13.32
CA GLU A 29 -6.03 -3.27 -13.15
C GLU A 29 -6.52 -2.96 -11.74
N ALA A 30 -7.59 -3.62 -11.27
CA ALA A 30 -8.10 -3.44 -9.90
C ALA A 30 -7.02 -3.68 -8.83
N ARG A 31 -6.20 -4.73 -8.99
CA ARG A 31 -5.07 -5.00 -8.08
C ARG A 31 -4.02 -3.89 -8.12
N THR A 32 -3.71 -3.36 -9.30
CA THR A 32 -2.74 -2.26 -9.44
C THR A 32 -3.25 -0.96 -8.84
N THR A 33 -4.54 -0.67 -8.95
CA THR A 33 -5.17 0.49 -8.32
C THR A 33 -5.09 0.39 -6.80
N VAL A 34 -5.50 -0.75 -6.23
CA VAL A 34 -5.43 -1.00 -4.77
C VAL A 34 -4.00 -0.91 -4.26
N LYS A 35 -3.03 -1.46 -5.00
CA LYS A 35 -1.61 -1.35 -4.62
C LYS A 35 -1.12 0.10 -4.65
N SER A 36 -1.56 0.89 -5.62
CA SER A 36 -1.18 2.30 -5.75
C SER A 36 -1.79 3.17 -4.64
N ASP A 37 -3.04 2.90 -4.25
CA ASP A 37 -3.69 3.60 -3.14
C ASP A 37 -3.06 3.22 -1.79
N ALA A 38 -2.76 1.94 -1.57
CA ALA A 38 -2.04 1.50 -0.37
C ALA A 38 -0.61 2.07 -0.30
N ASP A 39 0.04 2.29 -1.43
CA ASP A 39 1.37 2.92 -1.44
C ASP A 39 1.31 4.43 -1.16
N LYS A 40 0.23 5.10 -1.61
CA LYS A 40 -0.06 6.49 -1.21
C LYS A 40 -0.37 6.62 0.27
N ALA A 41 -1.10 5.67 0.86
CA ALA A 41 -1.48 5.69 2.27
C ALA A 41 -0.26 5.74 3.20
N TYR A 42 0.86 5.12 2.80
CA TYR A 42 2.08 5.08 3.59
C TYR A 42 3.22 5.92 2.99
N SER A 43 2.87 7.04 2.35
CA SER A 43 3.87 7.92 1.73
C SER A 43 4.83 8.53 2.77
N ILE A 44 6.08 8.81 2.34
CA ILE A 44 7.04 9.56 3.17
C ILE A 44 6.45 10.91 3.57
N GLY A 45 5.72 11.56 2.66
CA GLY A 45 5.04 12.84 2.95
C GLY A 45 4.11 12.75 4.16
N ALA A 46 3.27 11.71 4.25
CA ALA A 46 2.38 11.51 5.39
C ALA A 46 3.15 11.37 6.72
N CYS A 47 4.26 10.62 6.72
CA CYS A 47 5.12 10.50 7.91
C CYS A 47 5.78 11.84 8.28
N MET A 48 6.25 12.60 7.29
CA MET A 48 6.90 13.90 7.52
C MET A 48 5.95 14.95 8.10
N GLU A 49 4.69 14.98 7.66
CA GLU A 49 3.69 15.92 8.22
C GLU A 49 3.47 15.68 9.72
N LEU A 50 3.40 14.42 10.14
CA LEU A 50 3.27 14.07 11.56
C LEU A 50 4.55 14.31 12.34
N LEU A 51 5.72 14.01 11.74
CA LEU A 51 7.02 14.24 12.39
C LEU A 51 7.23 15.73 12.70
N LYS A 52 6.86 16.64 11.78
CA LYS A 52 6.97 18.11 11.93
C LYS A 52 6.30 18.66 13.19
N VAL A 53 5.17 18.08 13.57
CA VAL A 53 4.35 18.57 14.69
C VAL A 53 4.57 17.76 15.97
N MET A 54 5.44 16.75 15.94
CA MET A 54 5.57 15.81 17.04
C MET A 54 6.35 16.42 18.22
N PRO A 55 5.78 16.44 19.44
CA PRO A 55 6.48 16.94 20.61
C PRO A 55 7.69 16.05 20.95
N GLY A 56 8.78 16.67 21.38
CA GLY A 56 10.01 15.96 21.75
C GLY A 56 10.90 15.54 20.57
N VAL A 57 10.53 15.86 19.33
CA VAL A 57 11.36 15.60 18.13
C VAL A 57 11.60 16.91 17.36
N PRO A 58 12.56 17.75 17.81
CA PRO A 58 12.82 19.02 17.14
C PRO A 58 13.33 18.80 15.70
N PRO A 59 12.87 19.60 14.72
CA PRO A 59 13.37 19.55 13.35
C PRO A 59 14.89 19.66 13.28
N GLY A 60 15.52 18.75 12.54
CA GLY A 60 16.99 18.69 12.41
C GLY A 60 17.72 18.06 13.61
N GLY A 61 17.02 17.73 14.70
CA GLY A 61 17.57 16.99 15.82
C GLY A 61 17.99 15.56 15.43
N GLU A 62 18.73 14.89 16.31
CA GLU A 62 19.24 13.55 16.04
C GLU A 62 18.11 12.53 15.78
N LEU A 63 17.09 12.52 16.63
CA LEU A 63 15.94 11.63 16.48
C LEU A 63 15.10 11.95 15.23
N TRP A 64 15.05 13.23 14.85
CA TRP A 64 14.43 13.66 13.59
C TRP A 64 15.16 13.07 12.39
N CYS A 65 16.47 13.26 12.31
CA CYS A 65 17.31 12.73 11.23
C CYS A 65 17.34 11.19 11.20
N PHE A 66 17.20 10.55 12.36
CA PHE A 66 16.97 9.11 12.43
C PHE A 66 15.62 8.73 11.79
N ALA A 67 14.52 9.39 12.19
CA ALA A 67 13.20 9.10 11.64
C ALA A 67 13.11 9.29 10.12
N THR A 68 13.76 10.33 9.56
CA THR A 68 13.77 10.52 8.09
C THR A 68 14.44 9.36 7.35
N ARG A 69 15.50 8.77 7.92
CA ARG A 69 16.14 7.56 7.37
C ARG A 69 15.26 6.33 7.58
N LEU A 70 14.65 6.18 8.75
CA LEU A 70 13.75 5.07 9.08
C LEU A 70 12.57 5.00 8.10
N PHE A 71 12.03 6.16 7.68
CA PHE A 71 10.93 6.25 6.73
C PHE A 71 11.27 5.84 5.29
N MET A 72 12.54 5.56 4.98
CA MET A 72 12.89 4.91 3.71
C MET A 72 12.37 3.46 3.65
N ASN A 73 12.09 2.85 4.82
CA ASN A 73 11.46 1.55 4.90
C ASN A 73 9.93 1.65 4.95
N ARG A 74 9.24 1.03 3.99
CA ARG A 74 7.76 1.03 3.90
C ARG A 74 7.09 0.45 5.15
N ASN A 75 7.61 -0.64 5.71
CA ASN A 75 7.00 -1.28 6.88
C ASN A 75 7.12 -0.39 8.12
N LYS A 76 8.23 0.36 8.23
CA LYS A 76 8.41 1.34 9.31
C LYS A 76 7.48 2.53 9.16
N ARG A 77 7.22 3.00 7.93
CA ARG A 77 6.21 4.04 7.65
C ARG A 77 4.81 3.60 8.06
N GLU A 78 4.40 2.40 7.65
CA GLU A 78 3.10 1.83 8.00
C GLU A 78 2.94 1.73 9.53
N MET A 79 3.95 1.22 10.23
CA MET A 79 3.93 1.16 11.70
C MET A 79 3.83 2.54 12.34
N PHE A 80 4.63 3.52 11.90
CA PHE A 80 4.60 4.88 12.42
C PHE A 80 3.23 5.56 12.25
N LEU A 81 2.60 5.37 11.09
CA LEU A 81 1.29 5.93 10.77
C LEU A 81 0.15 5.25 11.54
N ALA A 82 0.29 3.97 11.86
CA ALA A 82 -0.68 3.22 12.66
C ALA A 82 -0.65 3.58 14.16
N LEU A 83 0.48 4.11 14.65
CA LEU A 83 0.62 4.54 16.04
C LEU A 83 -0.07 5.88 16.29
N ASN A 84 -0.56 6.08 17.52
CA ASN A 84 -1.00 7.37 18.02
C ASN A 84 0.19 8.24 18.48
N ASP A 85 -0.07 9.52 18.72
CA ASP A 85 0.96 10.52 19.02
C ASP A 85 1.82 10.14 20.23
N ASP A 86 1.20 9.60 21.30
CA ASP A 86 1.88 9.19 22.53
C ASP A 86 2.88 8.05 22.30
N LEU A 87 2.54 7.10 21.44
CA LEU A 87 3.36 5.91 21.20
C LEU A 87 4.44 6.13 20.14
N ARG A 88 4.27 7.09 19.21
CA ARG A 88 5.25 7.35 18.15
C ARG A 88 6.62 7.73 18.70
N LEU A 89 6.66 8.60 19.71
CA LEU A 89 7.93 9.01 20.31
C LEU A 89 8.63 7.83 21.01
N VAL A 90 7.87 7.05 21.78
CA VAL A 90 8.40 5.85 22.45
C VAL A 90 8.93 4.86 21.42
N TRP A 91 8.16 4.61 20.36
CA TRP A 91 8.54 3.70 19.30
C TRP A 91 9.81 4.16 18.56
N LEU A 92 9.91 5.44 18.17
CA LEU A 92 11.12 5.97 17.52
C LEU A 92 12.38 5.82 18.39
N ASN A 93 12.25 6.00 19.71
CA ASN A 93 13.39 5.80 20.62
C ASN A 93 13.79 4.32 20.71
N ASN A 94 12.82 3.41 20.77
CA ASN A 94 13.11 1.97 20.74
C ASN A 94 13.77 1.55 19.43
N GLU A 95 13.24 2.04 18.30
CA GLU A 95 13.79 1.80 16.96
C GLU A 95 15.24 2.30 16.84
N LYS A 96 15.53 3.48 17.40
CA LYS A 96 16.90 4.02 17.43
C LYS A 96 17.84 3.15 18.26
N LEU A 97 17.37 2.57 19.37
CA LEU A 97 18.17 1.65 20.18
C LEU A 97 18.43 0.31 19.46
N THR A 98 17.46 -0.17 18.68
CA THR A 98 17.59 -1.43 17.93
C THR A 98 18.41 -1.28 16.66
N GLU A 99 18.29 -0.16 15.95
CA GLU A 99 19.00 0.10 14.68
C GLU A 99 20.31 0.89 14.90
N GLY A 100 20.55 1.42 16.11
CA GLY A 100 21.75 2.19 16.50
C GLY A 100 23.03 1.37 16.68
N ASN A 101 23.05 0.11 16.23
CA ASN A 101 24.23 -0.75 16.16
C ASN A 101 24.69 -0.95 14.69
N ILE A 102 24.63 0.10 13.87
CA ILE A 102 25.23 0.13 12.53
C ILE A 102 26.23 1.29 12.46
#